data_AF-A0A7W6KDG6-F1
#
_entry.id   AF-A0A7W6KDG6-F1
#
_cell.length_a   1.000
_cell.length_b   1.000
_cell.length_c   1.000
_cell.angle_alpha   90.00
_cell.angle_beta   90.00
_cell.angle_gamma   90.00
#
_symmetry.space_group_name_H-M   'P 1'
#
loop_
_entity.id
_entity.type
_entity.pdbx_description
1 polymer ?
#
loop_
_entity_poly.entity_id
_entity_poly.type
_entity_poly.pdbx_seq_one_letter_code
_entity_poly.pdbx_strand_id
1 'polypeptide(L)'
;MNTSFYIAKRYLFAKKSTNAINLISGISMIGVMVGSAALIIILSVFNGLETVVLNMFDTITPQIAITPAKGKTFDPNTPYFNALRKNKAVATFTEVLQENALLKYNNKQAVGMVKGVSSDYLKNTRLDSTIKEGHFLLHNRSGDNAVIGSALQSYLAVNVVDPFTELEIYSPKKDIAVNTLNPADDFVMKNIRVSGVFEVQQDFDNGIIVPIGFARELLGEERNVSSIEINLQPKVDVDEFQKEVIEKAGKDYEVRNQAEQNKSLYHILNTEKWAVYIILTFILIIAIFNIIGSLTMLVIDKVKDVAILSSLGAGKTLIKRIFLFEGMMITMSGCVLGLIIGLIFYYFQHTYGLIKMGDEVNKTLVSSYPIGLKWKDFVLVFVTVGIFSFLASALSSSLSVKKIDQINQTI
;
A
#
# COMPACT_ATOMS: atom_id res chain seq x y z
N MET A 1 20.64 28.66 -31.34
CA MET A 1 20.75 29.11 -29.94
C MET A 1 19.41 29.69 -29.49
N ASN A 2 18.84 29.21 -28.39
CA ASN A 2 17.61 29.81 -27.82
C ASN A 2 17.98 31.10 -27.07
N THR A 3 17.86 32.24 -27.74
CA THR A 3 18.23 33.57 -27.23
C THR A 3 17.51 33.92 -25.94
N SER A 4 16.22 33.55 -25.82
CA SER A 4 15.44 33.77 -24.60
C SER A 4 16.02 33.04 -23.39
N PHE A 5 16.47 31.79 -23.56
CA PHE A 5 17.05 31.01 -22.46
C PHE A 5 18.42 31.57 -22.03
N TYR A 6 19.25 32.00 -22.99
CA TYR A 6 20.54 32.62 -22.68
C TYR A 6 20.37 33.91 -21.87
N ILE A 7 19.41 34.76 -22.24
CA ILE A 7 19.11 36.00 -21.52
C ILE A 7 18.51 35.70 -20.13
N ALA A 8 17.58 34.75 -20.03
CA ALA A 8 16.97 34.34 -18.75
C ALA A 8 18.02 33.85 -17.74
N LYS A 9 18.96 32.98 -18.18
CA LYS A 9 20.07 32.53 -17.33
C LYS A 9 20.90 33.70 -16.84
N ARG A 10 21.19 34.67 -17.71
CA ARG A 10 21.96 35.87 -17.33
C ARG A 10 21.20 36.73 -16.32
N TYR A 11 19.89 36.91 -16.48
CA TYR A 11 19.07 37.70 -15.55
C TYR A 11 18.95 37.04 -14.17
N LEU A 12 18.88 35.71 -14.11
CA LEU A 12 18.84 34.96 -12.85
C LEU A 12 20.10 35.16 -12.01
N PHE A 13 21.29 35.14 -12.63
CA PHE A 13 22.58 35.22 -11.95
C PHE A 13 23.21 36.63 -11.94
N ALA A 14 22.62 37.61 -12.62
CA ALA A 14 23.14 38.98 -12.63
C ALA A 14 22.96 39.64 -11.26
N LYS A 15 23.94 40.50 -10.88
CA LYS A 15 23.75 41.45 -9.76
C LYS A 15 22.53 42.33 -10.05
N LYS A 16 21.49 42.16 -9.24
CA LYS A 16 20.26 42.97 -9.31
C LYS A 16 20.47 44.29 -8.57
N SER A 17 19.77 45.34 -8.97
CA SER A 17 20.01 46.70 -8.47
C SER A 17 19.66 46.84 -6.98
N THR A 18 18.75 46.00 -6.47
CA THR A 18 18.34 45.98 -5.06
C THR A 18 18.38 44.56 -4.48
N ASN A 19 18.89 44.43 -3.24
CA ASN A 19 18.92 43.15 -2.51
C ASN A 19 17.51 42.57 -2.27
N ALA A 20 16.48 43.42 -2.22
CA ALA A 20 15.09 43.02 -2.00
C ALA A 20 14.58 42.03 -3.07
N ILE A 21 14.99 42.19 -4.32
CA ILE A 21 14.52 41.32 -5.42
C ILE A 21 15.13 39.91 -5.32
N ASN A 22 16.41 39.80 -4.93
CA ASN A 22 17.03 38.51 -4.67
C ASN A 22 16.41 37.81 -3.46
N LEU A 23 16.02 38.57 -2.43
CA LEU A 23 15.33 38.03 -1.26
C LEU A 23 13.96 37.42 -1.64
N ILE A 24 13.14 38.14 -2.42
CA ILE A 24 11.80 37.66 -2.82
C ILE A 24 11.88 36.44 -3.74
N SER A 25 12.81 36.42 -4.70
CA SER A 25 13.05 35.24 -5.54
C SER A 25 13.56 34.05 -4.70
N GLY A 26 14.42 34.32 -3.70
CA GLY A 26 14.88 33.31 -2.74
C GLY A 26 13.75 32.73 -1.90
N ILE A 27 12.85 33.56 -1.37
CA ILE A 27 11.67 33.11 -0.61
C ILE A 27 10.77 32.22 -1.46
N SER A 28 10.55 32.60 -2.73
CA SER A 28 9.76 31.79 -3.67
C SER A 28 10.42 30.43 -3.93
N MET A 29 11.74 30.42 -4.15
CA MET A 29 12.51 29.19 -4.33
C MET A 29 12.48 28.29 -3.10
N ILE A 30 12.64 28.85 -1.90
CA ILE A 30 12.55 28.11 -0.64
C ILE A 30 11.14 27.53 -0.44
N GLY A 31 10.09 28.28 -0.77
CA GLY A 31 8.71 27.79 -0.71
C GLY A 31 8.50 26.53 -1.56
N VAL A 32 8.97 26.55 -2.82
CA VAL A 32 8.90 25.39 -3.72
C VAL A 32 9.80 24.24 -3.23
N MET A 33 10.97 24.57 -2.70
CA MET A 33 11.90 23.59 -2.13
C MET A 33 11.28 22.83 -0.96
N VAL A 34 10.73 23.55 0.02
CA VAL A 34 10.08 22.95 1.21
C VAL A 34 8.85 22.15 0.78
N GLY A 35 8.01 22.68 -0.11
CA GLY A 35 6.83 21.97 -0.60
C GLY A 35 7.19 20.68 -1.36
N SER A 36 8.22 20.72 -2.21
CA SER A 36 8.67 19.54 -2.96
C SER A 36 9.30 18.50 -2.04
N ALA A 37 10.09 18.92 -1.05
CA ALA A 37 10.65 18.03 -0.03
C ALA A 37 9.53 17.35 0.78
N ALA A 38 8.55 18.13 1.25
CA ALA A 38 7.41 17.62 2.01
C ALA A 38 6.60 16.57 1.22
N LEU A 39 6.37 16.81 -0.08
CA LEU A 39 5.70 15.85 -0.96
C LEU A 39 6.46 14.52 -1.06
N ILE A 40 7.78 14.55 -1.24
CA ILE A 40 8.58 13.31 -1.31
C ILE A 40 8.60 12.59 0.02
N ILE A 41 8.76 13.32 1.12
CA ILE A 41 8.82 12.73 2.46
C ILE A 41 7.50 12.03 2.77
N ILE A 42 6.35 12.67 2.52
CA ILE A 42 5.06 12.06 2.82
C ILE A 42 4.77 10.84 1.94
N LEU A 43 5.11 10.90 0.65
CA LEU A 43 4.92 9.78 -0.27
C LEU A 43 5.79 8.59 0.16
N SER A 44 7.02 8.89 0.60
CA SER A 44 7.95 7.87 1.11
C SER A 44 7.44 7.25 2.41
N VAL A 45 6.89 8.05 3.32
CA VAL A 45 6.22 7.60 4.54
C VAL A 45 5.09 6.62 4.20
N PHE A 46 4.16 7.01 3.32
CA PHE A 46 3.03 6.15 2.96
C PHE A 46 3.48 4.85 2.28
N ASN A 47 4.53 4.88 1.46
CA ASN A 47 5.09 3.66 0.87
C ASN A 47 5.69 2.72 1.92
N GLY A 48 6.36 3.28 2.93
CA GLY A 48 6.92 2.50 4.04
C GLY A 48 5.83 1.88 4.89
N LEU A 49 4.81 2.68 5.24
CA LEU A 49 3.65 2.22 5.98
C LEU A 49 2.88 1.14 5.22
N GLU A 50 2.64 1.34 3.92
CA GLU A 50 2.05 0.34 3.03
C GLU A 50 2.84 -0.98 3.13
N THR A 51 4.17 -0.94 3.00
CA THR A 51 5.00 -2.15 3.09
C THR A 51 4.89 -2.85 4.46
N VAL A 52 4.93 -2.10 5.56
CA VAL A 52 4.80 -2.66 6.91
C VAL A 52 3.44 -3.31 7.12
N VAL A 53 2.38 -2.59 6.75
CA VAL A 53 1.01 -3.09 6.88
C VAL A 53 0.82 -4.35 6.04
N LEU A 54 1.27 -4.35 4.78
CA LEU A 54 1.16 -5.53 3.91
C LEU A 54 1.93 -6.74 4.43
N ASN A 55 3.17 -6.54 4.87
CA ASN A 55 3.99 -7.61 5.44
C ASN A 55 3.35 -8.31 6.65
N MET A 56 2.49 -7.60 7.41
CA MET A 56 1.71 -8.21 8.50
C MET A 56 0.68 -9.22 7.97
N PHE A 57 0.04 -8.92 6.84
CA PHE A 57 -0.91 -9.84 6.18
C PHE A 57 -0.21 -10.96 5.41
N ASP A 58 1.05 -10.77 5.00
CA ASP A 58 1.81 -11.75 4.22
C ASP A 58 2.11 -13.05 4.96
N THR A 59 2.00 -13.07 6.29
CA THR A 59 2.33 -14.25 7.09
C THR A 59 1.27 -15.35 6.97
N ILE A 60 -0.02 -14.99 6.88
CA ILE A 60 -1.12 -15.95 6.70
C ILE A 60 -1.67 -15.96 5.27
N THR A 61 -1.66 -14.82 4.58
CA THR A 61 -2.26 -14.72 3.25
C THR A 61 -1.34 -15.39 2.22
N PRO A 62 -1.82 -16.38 1.46
CA PRO A 62 -1.01 -17.01 0.43
C PRO A 62 -0.71 -16.03 -0.71
N GLN A 63 0.40 -16.25 -1.41
CA GLN A 63 0.76 -15.43 -2.56
C GLN A 63 -0.29 -15.49 -3.67
N ILE A 64 -0.89 -16.66 -3.88
CA ILE A 64 -1.98 -16.88 -4.83
C ILE A 64 -3.05 -17.73 -4.17
N ALA A 65 -4.31 -17.30 -4.30
CA ALA A 65 -5.48 -18.07 -3.92
C ALA A 65 -6.35 -18.35 -5.14
N ILE A 66 -6.75 -19.61 -5.32
CA ILE A 66 -7.67 -20.05 -6.36
C ILE A 66 -8.99 -20.41 -5.69
N THR A 67 -10.06 -19.70 -6.03
CA THR A 67 -11.42 -19.91 -5.53
C THR A 67 -12.37 -20.20 -6.69
N PRO A 68 -13.51 -20.89 -6.47
CA PRO A 68 -14.48 -21.10 -7.53
C PRO A 68 -15.16 -19.77 -7.90
N ALA A 69 -15.36 -19.50 -9.18
CA ALA A 69 -16.07 -18.30 -9.65
C ALA A 69 -17.58 -18.38 -9.36
N LYS A 70 -18.12 -19.59 -9.19
CA LYS A 70 -19.51 -19.87 -8.82
C LYS A 70 -19.57 -20.98 -7.78
N GLY A 71 -20.42 -20.80 -6.77
CA GLY A 71 -20.54 -21.75 -5.66
C GLY A 71 -19.51 -21.50 -4.55
N LYS A 72 -19.48 -22.38 -3.55
CA LYS A 72 -18.58 -22.28 -2.39
C LYS A 72 -17.38 -23.22 -2.46
N THR A 73 -17.48 -24.30 -3.22
CA THR A 73 -16.48 -25.38 -3.26
C THR A 73 -16.31 -25.92 -4.68
N PHE A 74 -15.19 -26.58 -4.94
CA PHE A 74 -14.88 -27.25 -6.21
C PHE A 74 -14.01 -28.49 -5.98
N ASP A 75 -13.97 -29.42 -6.94
CA ASP A 75 -13.11 -30.59 -6.88
C ASP A 75 -11.66 -30.23 -7.25
N PRO A 76 -10.69 -30.39 -6.33
CA PRO A 76 -9.28 -30.10 -6.61
C PRO A 76 -8.60 -31.23 -7.42
N ASN A 77 -9.25 -32.37 -7.65
CA ASN A 77 -8.62 -33.54 -8.29
C ASN A 77 -8.72 -33.54 -9.82
N THR A 78 -8.71 -32.36 -10.44
CA THR A 78 -8.66 -32.25 -11.90
C THR A 78 -7.25 -32.54 -12.43
N PRO A 79 -7.10 -32.94 -13.71
CA PRO A 79 -5.78 -33.12 -14.32
C PRO A 79 -4.90 -31.87 -14.22
N TYR A 80 -5.51 -30.69 -14.31
CA TYR A 80 -4.82 -29.41 -14.20
C TYR A 80 -4.23 -29.17 -12.81
N PHE A 81 -5.04 -29.27 -11.75
CA PHE A 81 -4.57 -29.03 -10.38
C PHE A 81 -3.56 -30.09 -9.94
N ASN A 82 -3.71 -31.33 -10.40
CA ASN A 82 -2.72 -32.39 -10.19
C ASN A 82 -1.36 -32.08 -10.86
N ALA A 83 -1.36 -31.45 -12.03
CA ALA A 83 -0.15 -30.97 -12.67
C ALA A 83 0.43 -29.74 -11.95
N LEU A 84 -0.44 -28.81 -11.52
CA LEU A 84 -0.06 -27.60 -10.80
C LEU A 84 0.61 -27.92 -9.46
N ARG A 85 0.10 -28.90 -8.71
CA ARG A 85 0.71 -29.41 -7.47
C ARG A 85 2.15 -29.87 -7.66
N LYS A 86 2.50 -30.38 -8.85
CA LYS A 86 3.84 -30.89 -9.19
C LYS A 86 4.72 -29.85 -9.88
N ASN A 87 4.23 -28.62 -10.07
CA ASN A 87 4.98 -27.58 -10.74
C ASN A 87 6.18 -27.13 -9.88
N LYS A 88 7.36 -27.05 -10.47
CA LYS A 88 8.60 -26.64 -9.78
C LYS A 88 8.55 -25.22 -9.24
N ALA A 89 7.72 -24.35 -9.81
CA ALA A 89 7.54 -22.98 -9.34
C ALA A 89 6.74 -22.91 -8.02
N VAL A 90 5.98 -23.96 -7.67
CA VAL A 90 5.17 -24.01 -6.45
C VAL A 90 6.01 -24.54 -5.29
N ALA A 91 6.08 -23.76 -4.20
CA ALA A 91 6.71 -24.17 -2.96
C ALA A 91 5.74 -24.93 -2.06
N THR A 92 4.51 -24.45 -1.92
CA THR A 92 3.44 -25.11 -1.15
C THR A 92 2.14 -25.08 -1.93
N PHE A 93 1.47 -26.23 -2.00
CA PHE A 93 0.13 -26.36 -2.57
C PHE A 93 -0.82 -26.81 -1.46
N THR A 94 -1.60 -25.87 -0.93
CA THR A 94 -2.48 -26.13 0.21
C THR A 94 -3.93 -26.20 -0.25
N GLU A 95 -4.56 -27.35 -0.03
CA GLU A 95 -6.02 -27.47 -0.11
C GLU A 95 -6.66 -26.90 1.15
N VAL A 96 -7.68 -26.06 0.99
CA VAL A 96 -8.41 -25.43 2.07
C VAL A 96 -9.91 -25.65 1.93
N LEU A 97 -10.53 -26.11 3.00
CA LEU A 97 -11.98 -26.19 3.13
C LEU A 97 -12.40 -25.40 4.35
N GLN A 98 -13.25 -24.39 4.16
CA GLN A 98 -13.63 -23.48 5.23
C GLN A 98 -15.11 -23.12 5.21
N GLU A 99 -15.70 -23.00 6.40
CA GLU A 99 -17.08 -22.56 6.62
C GLU A 99 -17.23 -22.02 8.04
N ASN A 100 -18.22 -21.16 8.28
CA ASN A 100 -18.56 -20.71 9.62
C ASN A 100 -19.28 -21.82 10.40
N ALA A 101 -18.86 -22.05 11.63
CA ALA A 101 -19.48 -23.01 12.54
C ALA A 101 -19.69 -22.40 13.92
N LEU A 102 -20.60 -22.99 14.70
CA LEU A 102 -20.76 -22.65 16.12
C LEU A 102 -19.72 -23.43 16.92
N LEU A 103 -18.86 -22.70 17.62
CA LEU A 103 -17.76 -23.21 18.43
C LEU A 103 -18.15 -23.07 19.89
N LYS A 104 -18.06 -24.16 20.65
CA LYS A 104 -18.46 -24.20 22.05
C LYS A 104 -17.36 -24.81 22.90
N TYR A 105 -17.08 -24.16 24.03
CA TYR A 105 -16.13 -24.62 25.02
C TYR A 105 -16.73 -24.39 26.41
N ASN A 106 -16.94 -25.46 27.17
CA ASN A 106 -17.70 -25.43 28.42
C ASN A 106 -19.09 -24.77 28.22
N ASN A 107 -19.35 -23.67 28.91
CA ASN A 107 -20.63 -22.95 28.88
C ASN A 107 -20.63 -21.73 27.94
N LYS A 108 -19.57 -21.53 27.15
CA LYS A 108 -19.44 -20.41 26.23
C LYS A 108 -19.50 -20.88 24.79
N GLN A 109 -20.13 -20.08 23.94
CA GLN A 109 -20.28 -20.39 22.52
C GLN A 109 -20.05 -19.13 21.67
N ALA A 110 -19.45 -19.29 20.51
CA ALA A 110 -19.17 -18.24 19.54
C ALA A 110 -19.26 -18.79 18.13
N VAL A 111 -19.64 -17.96 17.17
CA VAL A 111 -19.50 -18.32 15.76
C VAL A 111 -18.09 -17.99 15.32
N GLY A 112 -17.41 -18.95 14.70
CA GLY A 112 -16.07 -18.77 14.18
C GLY A 112 -15.85 -19.53 12.89
N MET A 113 -14.84 -19.10 12.12
CA MET A 113 -14.44 -19.76 10.88
C MET A 113 -13.69 -21.06 11.22
N VAL A 114 -14.12 -22.19 10.67
CA VAL A 114 -13.35 -23.44 10.72
C VAL A 114 -12.57 -23.55 9.43
N LYS A 115 -11.24 -23.42 9.48
CA LYS A 115 -10.35 -23.54 8.32
C LYS A 115 -9.64 -24.90 8.35
N GLY A 116 -10.13 -25.84 7.56
CA GLY A 116 -9.46 -27.10 7.28
C GLY A 116 -8.31 -26.90 6.30
N VAL A 117 -7.11 -27.36 6.63
CA VAL A 117 -5.92 -27.21 5.78
C VAL A 117 -5.19 -28.53 5.56
N SER A 118 -4.65 -28.72 4.35
CA SER A 118 -3.78 -29.87 4.05
C SER A 118 -2.41 -29.75 4.73
N SER A 119 -1.67 -30.87 4.81
CA SER A 119 -0.35 -30.96 5.45
C SER A 119 0.69 -29.96 4.92
N ASP A 120 0.55 -29.56 3.66
CA ASP A 120 1.47 -28.61 3.01
C ASP A 120 1.41 -27.21 3.62
N TYR A 121 0.33 -26.87 4.34
CA TYR A 121 0.22 -25.62 5.09
C TYR A 121 1.34 -25.47 6.12
N LEU A 122 1.73 -26.57 6.78
CA LEU A 122 2.77 -26.59 7.82
C LEU A 122 4.18 -26.36 7.26
N LYS A 123 4.38 -26.42 5.93
CA LYS A 123 5.67 -26.09 5.31
C LYS A 123 5.93 -24.58 5.31
N ASN A 124 4.93 -23.75 5.61
CA ASN A 124 5.12 -22.32 5.76
C ASN A 124 5.84 -22.01 7.07
N THR A 125 7.15 -21.75 6.99
CA THR A 125 8.03 -21.45 8.13
C THR A 125 7.65 -20.17 8.88
N ARG A 126 6.74 -19.34 8.34
CA ARG A 126 6.30 -18.10 8.99
C ARG A 126 5.21 -18.33 10.04
N LEU A 127 4.55 -19.49 10.03
CA LEU A 127 3.47 -19.81 10.99
C LEU A 127 3.97 -19.81 12.45
N ASP A 128 5.20 -20.24 12.69
CA ASP A 128 5.77 -20.29 14.04
C ASP A 128 5.86 -18.91 14.70
N SER A 129 6.09 -17.85 13.90
CA SER A 129 6.18 -16.47 14.40
C SER A 129 4.83 -15.90 14.87
N THR A 130 3.73 -16.58 14.56
CA THR A 130 2.37 -16.16 14.92
C THR A 130 1.82 -16.85 16.17
N ILE A 131 2.51 -17.87 16.68
CA ILE A 131 2.05 -18.60 17.87
C ILE A 131 2.35 -17.79 19.12
N LYS A 132 1.30 -17.52 19.90
CA LYS A 132 1.39 -16.84 21.20
C LYS A 132 1.58 -17.85 22.34
N GLU A 133 0.87 -18.97 22.27
CA GLU A 133 0.83 -20.00 23.31
C GLU A 133 0.71 -21.39 22.70
N GLY A 134 1.35 -22.40 23.31
CA GLY A 134 1.33 -23.78 22.83
C GLY A 134 2.14 -23.99 21.55
N HIS A 135 1.66 -24.87 20.67
CA HIS A 135 2.33 -25.24 19.42
C HIS A 135 1.37 -25.32 18.25
N PHE A 136 1.83 -24.92 17.06
CA PHE A 136 1.09 -25.13 15.80
C PHE A 136 1.16 -26.61 15.40
N LEU A 137 0.26 -27.44 15.96
CA LEU A 137 0.30 -28.89 15.78
C LEU A 137 -1.08 -29.41 15.38
N LEU A 138 -1.31 -29.67 14.10
CA LEU A 138 -2.60 -30.16 13.62
C LEU A 138 -2.81 -31.67 13.81
N HIS A 139 -1.73 -32.44 13.96
CA HIS A 139 -1.80 -33.89 14.13
C HIS A 139 -0.77 -34.36 15.16
N ASN A 140 -1.17 -35.24 16.08
CA ASN A 140 -0.30 -35.86 17.06
C ASN A 140 -0.59 -37.37 17.18
N ARG A 141 0.16 -38.07 18.05
CA ARG A 141 -0.03 -39.52 18.27
C ARG A 141 -1.41 -39.89 18.84
N SER A 142 -2.12 -38.94 19.43
CA SER A 142 -3.44 -39.10 20.03
C SER A 142 -4.59 -38.72 19.10
N GLY A 143 -4.30 -38.12 17.93
CA GLY A 143 -5.29 -37.72 16.94
C GLY A 143 -5.09 -36.29 16.41
N ASP A 144 -6.16 -35.76 15.82
CA ASP A 144 -6.22 -34.41 15.26
C ASP A 144 -6.34 -33.34 16.35
N ASN A 145 -5.69 -32.19 16.14
CA ASN A 145 -5.80 -31.03 17.02
C ASN A 145 -6.06 -29.76 16.21
N ALA A 146 -6.61 -28.77 16.88
CA ALA A 146 -6.91 -27.46 16.37
C ALA A 146 -5.91 -26.42 16.91
N VAL A 147 -5.65 -25.40 16.11
CA VAL A 147 -4.99 -24.17 16.57
C VAL A 147 -6.03 -23.06 16.53
N ILE A 148 -6.23 -22.37 17.65
CA ILE A 148 -7.27 -21.36 17.82
C ILE A 148 -6.72 -19.94 17.69
N GLY A 149 -7.50 -19.02 17.13
CA GLY A 149 -7.15 -17.60 17.12
C GLY A 149 -7.29 -16.97 18.52
N SER A 150 -6.42 -16.01 18.83
CA SER A 150 -6.32 -15.37 20.16
C SER A 150 -7.63 -14.71 20.62
N ALA A 151 -8.37 -14.06 19.72
CA ALA A 151 -9.64 -13.40 20.01
C ALA A 151 -10.70 -14.43 20.42
N LEU A 152 -10.82 -15.52 19.66
CA LEU A 152 -11.75 -16.59 19.95
C LEU A 152 -11.37 -17.36 21.23
N GLN A 153 -10.08 -17.62 21.43
CA GLN A 153 -9.56 -18.23 22.65
C GLN A 153 -9.90 -17.40 23.88
N SER A 154 -9.69 -16.07 23.81
CA SER A 154 -9.99 -15.14 24.90
C SER A 154 -11.48 -15.10 25.21
N TYR A 155 -12.33 -15.08 24.17
CA TYR A 155 -13.78 -15.04 24.33
C TYR A 155 -14.31 -16.34 24.97
N LEU A 156 -13.97 -17.49 24.39
CA LEU A 156 -14.38 -18.82 24.85
C LEU A 156 -13.65 -19.26 26.14
N ALA A 157 -12.59 -18.54 26.54
CA ALA A 157 -11.70 -18.90 27.64
C ALA A 157 -11.14 -20.33 27.50
N VAL A 158 -10.68 -20.66 26.29
CA VAL A 158 -10.10 -21.99 26.01
C VAL A 158 -8.78 -22.13 26.75
N ASN A 159 -8.61 -23.23 27.47
CA ASN A 159 -7.38 -23.56 28.15
C ASN A 159 -6.60 -24.59 27.33
N VAL A 160 -5.50 -24.15 26.71
CA VAL A 160 -4.67 -25.00 25.82
C VAL A 160 -3.85 -26.04 26.60
N VAL A 161 -3.70 -25.86 27.91
CA VAL A 161 -2.98 -26.79 28.80
C VAL A 161 -3.89 -27.90 29.32
N ASP A 162 -5.21 -27.72 29.27
CA ASP A 162 -6.17 -28.70 29.76
C ASP A 162 -6.31 -29.88 28.77
N PRO A 163 -5.90 -31.11 29.15
CA PRO A 163 -5.97 -32.25 28.25
C PRO A 163 -7.36 -32.92 28.20
N PHE A 164 -8.32 -32.49 29.04
CA PHE A 164 -9.61 -33.16 29.22
C PHE A 164 -10.76 -32.47 28.49
N THR A 165 -10.69 -31.15 28.33
CA THR A 165 -11.77 -30.39 27.69
C THR A 165 -11.48 -30.20 26.21
N GLU A 166 -12.41 -30.65 25.37
CA GLU A 166 -12.32 -30.50 23.91
C GLU A 166 -13.22 -29.35 23.43
N LEU A 167 -12.83 -28.74 22.31
CA LEU A 167 -13.66 -27.76 21.63
C LEU A 167 -14.74 -28.49 20.84
N GLU A 168 -16.00 -28.21 21.16
CA GLU A 168 -17.16 -28.73 20.44
C GLU A 168 -17.46 -27.82 19.24
N ILE A 169 -17.65 -28.41 18.07
CA ILE A 169 -17.88 -27.69 16.81
C ILE A 169 -19.16 -28.20 16.18
N TYR A 170 -20.09 -27.28 15.94
CA TYR A 170 -21.40 -27.56 15.35
C TYR A 170 -21.50 -26.90 13.98
N SER A 171 -21.63 -27.72 12.94
CA SER A 171 -21.87 -27.26 11.57
C SER A 171 -23.27 -27.66 11.10
N PRO A 172 -24.05 -26.74 10.50
CA PRO A 172 -25.34 -27.09 9.91
C PRO A 172 -25.17 -28.10 8.77
N LYS A 173 -25.96 -29.17 8.76
CA LYS A 173 -25.98 -30.13 7.65
C LYS A 173 -26.53 -29.46 6.40
N LYS A 174 -25.89 -29.72 5.25
CA LYS A 174 -26.37 -29.25 3.94
C LYS A 174 -27.60 -30.08 3.52
N ASP A 175 -28.56 -29.41 2.88
CA ASP A 175 -29.69 -30.01 2.18
C ASP A 175 -30.71 -30.82 3.02
N ILE A 176 -30.92 -30.46 4.29
CA ILE A 176 -31.96 -31.06 5.14
C ILE A 176 -33.17 -30.12 5.27
N ALA A 177 -34.37 -30.68 5.08
CA ALA A 177 -35.60 -30.02 5.49
C ALA A 177 -35.61 -29.91 7.03
N VAL A 178 -35.51 -28.68 7.55
CA VAL A 178 -35.42 -28.38 9.00
C VAL A 178 -36.37 -29.27 9.80
N ASN A 179 -35.80 -30.13 10.64
CA ASN A 179 -36.60 -31.09 11.40
C ASN A 179 -37.11 -30.42 12.67
N THR A 180 -38.38 -29.99 12.66
CA THR A 180 -39.00 -29.24 13.76
C THR A 180 -39.13 -30.02 15.07
N LEU A 181 -38.95 -31.34 15.03
CA LEU A 181 -39.05 -32.22 16.21
C LEU A 181 -37.74 -32.32 17.01
N ASN A 182 -36.58 -32.20 16.35
CA ASN A 182 -35.27 -32.22 17.03
C ASN A 182 -34.24 -31.34 16.30
N PRO A 183 -34.17 -30.03 16.65
CA PRO A 183 -33.23 -29.10 16.03
C PRO A 183 -31.75 -29.48 16.19
N ALA A 184 -31.40 -30.36 17.14
CA ALA A 184 -30.03 -30.81 17.34
C ALA A 184 -29.54 -31.79 16.26
N ASP A 185 -30.45 -32.53 15.61
CA ASP A 185 -30.11 -33.49 14.55
C ASP A 185 -29.74 -32.81 13.22
N ASP A 186 -30.06 -31.52 13.09
CA ASP A 186 -29.74 -30.70 11.92
C ASP A 186 -28.26 -30.26 11.88
N PHE A 187 -27.49 -30.57 12.93
CA PHE A 187 -26.07 -30.23 13.04
C PHE A 187 -25.18 -31.48 13.03
N VAL A 188 -24.02 -31.39 12.38
CA VAL A 188 -22.89 -32.28 12.62
C VAL A 188 -22.10 -31.72 13.79
N MET A 189 -21.91 -32.54 14.82
CA MET A 189 -21.11 -32.20 15.99
C MET A 189 -19.82 -33.02 15.98
N LYS A 190 -18.68 -32.33 16.12
CA LYS A 190 -17.36 -32.92 16.27
C LYS A 190 -16.61 -32.23 17.40
N ASN A 191 -15.74 -32.98 18.06
CA ASN A 191 -14.88 -32.46 19.11
C ASN A 191 -13.43 -32.51 18.66
N ILE A 192 -12.65 -31.50 19.05
CA ILE A 192 -11.22 -31.44 18.76
C ILE A 192 -10.46 -30.77 19.90
N ARG A 193 -9.26 -31.27 20.18
CA ARG A 193 -8.37 -30.66 21.18
C ARG A 193 -7.70 -29.43 20.61
N VAL A 194 -7.41 -28.44 21.45
CA VAL A 194 -6.68 -27.24 21.04
C VAL A 194 -5.22 -27.37 21.48
N SER A 195 -4.27 -27.27 20.54
CA SER A 195 -2.84 -27.45 20.81
C SER A 195 -2.05 -26.14 20.90
N GLY A 196 -2.63 -25.05 20.41
CA GLY A 196 -1.95 -23.76 20.36
C GLY A 196 -2.88 -22.60 20.04
N VAL A 197 -2.40 -21.40 20.33
CA VAL A 197 -3.06 -20.13 20.05
C VAL A 197 -2.21 -19.34 19.07
N PHE A 198 -2.79 -18.94 17.94
CA PHE A 198 -2.16 -18.00 17.01
C PHE A 198 -2.74 -16.59 17.19
N GLU A 199 -1.90 -15.58 16.96
CA GLU A 199 -2.29 -14.17 16.97
C GLU A 199 -1.66 -13.49 15.77
N VAL A 200 -2.49 -12.92 14.90
CA VAL A 200 -2.01 -12.12 13.78
C VAL A 200 -2.80 -10.82 13.66
N GLN A 201 -4.12 -10.90 13.56
CA GLN A 201 -5.01 -9.75 13.37
C GLN A 201 -6.45 -10.16 13.69
N GLN A 202 -7.26 -9.27 14.27
CA GLN A 202 -8.63 -9.55 14.72
C GLN A 202 -9.52 -10.29 13.70
N ASP A 203 -9.42 -9.96 12.40
CA ASP A 203 -10.25 -10.61 11.37
C ASP A 203 -9.88 -12.09 11.13
N PHE A 204 -8.61 -12.46 11.36
CA PHE A 204 -8.11 -13.83 11.25
C PHE A 204 -8.16 -14.58 12.59
N ASP A 205 -8.17 -13.85 13.71
CA ASP A 205 -8.16 -14.42 15.06
C ASP A 205 -9.55 -14.95 15.51
N ASN A 206 -10.59 -14.79 14.67
CA ASN A 206 -11.97 -15.24 14.90
C ASN A 206 -12.26 -16.65 14.32
N GLY A 207 -11.27 -17.53 14.34
CA GLY A 207 -11.40 -18.87 13.77
C GLY A 207 -10.47 -19.91 14.38
N ILE A 208 -10.59 -21.13 13.88
CA ILE A 208 -9.73 -22.27 14.20
C ILE A 208 -9.16 -22.87 12.94
N ILE A 209 -7.93 -23.37 13.02
CA ILE A 209 -7.28 -24.13 11.96
C ILE A 209 -7.26 -25.59 12.38
N VAL A 210 -7.73 -26.48 11.50
CA VAL A 210 -7.85 -27.92 11.74
C VAL A 210 -7.31 -28.71 10.53
N PRO A 211 -6.98 -30.00 10.68
CA PRO A 211 -6.70 -30.86 9.54
C PRO A 211 -7.83 -30.86 8.52
N ILE A 212 -7.50 -30.90 7.23
CA ILE A 212 -8.49 -30.97 6.16
C ILE A 212 -9.42 -32.20 6.31
N GLY A 213 -8.91 -33.34 6.79
CA GLY A 213 -9.70 -34.54 7.03
C GLY A 213 -10.85 -34.30 8.02
N PHE A 214 -10.52 -33.70 9.16
CA PHE A 214 -11.52 -33.29 10.16
C PHE A 214 -12.57 -32.33 9.58
N ALA A 215 -12.14 -31.33 8.79
CA ALA A 215 -13.07 -30.38 8.17
C ALA A 215 -13.99 -31.04 7.14
N ARG A 216 -13.50 -32.00 6.36
CA ARG A 216 -14.30 -32.76 5.38
C ARG A 216 -15.42 -33.54 6.08
N GLU A 217 -15.11 -34.19 7.19
CA GLU A 217 -16.10 -34.92 7.99
C GLU A 217 -17.11 -33.99 8.67
N LEU A 218 -16.63 -32.87 9.23
CA LEU A 218 -17.49 -31.88 9.89
C LEU A 218 -18.47 -31.22 8.91
N LEU A 219 -17.99 -30.87 7.71
CA LEU A 219 -18.76 -30.10 6.72
C LEU A 219 -19.50 -30.97 5.70
N GLY A 220 -19.32 -32.29 5.75
CA GLY A 220 -19.94 -33.23 4.81
C GLY A 220 -19.42 -33.10 3.37
N GLU A 221 -18.16 -32.68 3.19
CA GLU A 221 -17.53 -32.44 1.89
C GLU A 221 -16.37 -33.40 1.70
N GLU A 222 -16.62 -34.62 1.21
CA GLU A 222 -15.57 -35.65 1.12
C GLU A 222 -14.44 -35.29 0.15
N ARG A 223 -14.75 -34.56 -0.91
CA ARG A 223 -13.84 -34.33 -2.04
C ARG A 223 -13.59 -32.85 -2.35
N ASN A 224 -14.59 -32.00 -2.21
CA ASN A 224 -14.46 -30.61 -2.63
C ASN A 224 -13.68 -29.77 -1.62
N VAL A 225 -13.12 -28.67 -2.10
CA VAL A 225 -12.39 -27.68 -1.32
C VAL A 225 -12.93 -26.29 -1.61
N SER A 226 -12.82 -25.38 -0.65
CA SER A 226 -13.24 -23.97 -0.81
C SER A 226 -12.21 -23.18 -1.62
N SER A 227 -10.93 -23.46 -1.40
CA SER A 227 -9.83 -22.79 -2.11
C SER A 227 -8.58 -23.66 -2.21
N ILE A 228 -7.73 -23.32 -3.17
CA ILE A 228 -6.35 -23.79 -3.24
C ILE A 228 -5.45 -22.58 -2.99
N GLU A 229 -4.61 -22.67 -1.97
CA GLU A 229 -3.65 -21.65 -1.58
C GLU A 229 -2.24 -22.06 -2.03
N ILE A 230 -1.54 -21.16 -2.72
CA ILE A 230 -0.24 -21.41 -3.34
C ILE A 230 0.77 -20.39 -2.85
N ASN A 231 1.92 -20.88 -2.38
CA ASN A 231 3.12 -20.09 -2.23
C ASN A 231 4.15 -20.55 -3.25
N LEU A 232 4.85 -19.60 -3.86
CA LEU A 232 5.82 -19.85 -4.92
C LEU A 232 7.24 -19.98 -4.36
N GLN A 233 8.11 -20.61 -5.14
CA GLN A 233 9.54 -20.65 -4.86
C GLN A 233 10.13 -19.23 -4.88
N PRO A 234 11.22 -18.98 -4.12
CA PRO A 234 11.91 -17.70 -4.17
C PRO A 234 12.32 -17.37 -5.61
N LYS A 235 12.16 -16.10 -6.02
CA LYS A 235 12.48 -15.54 -7.35
C LYS A 235 11.49 -15.86 -8.48
N VAL A 236 10.38 -16.54 -8.21
CA VAL A 236 9.27 -16.63 -9.17
C VAL A 236 8.45 -15.34 -9.12
N ASP A 237 8.15 -14.77 -10.27
CA ASP A 237 7.27 -13.61 -10.36
C ASP A 237 5.80 -14.04 -10.12
N VAL A 238 5.17 -13.47 -9.10
CA VAL A 238 3.81 -13.82 -8.68
C VAL A 238 2.79 -13.43 -9.74
N ASP A 239 2.95 -12.27 -10.39
CA ASP A 239 1.99 -11.74 -11.35
C ASP A 239 2.06 -12.48 -12.69
N GLU A 240 3.26 -12.88 -13.11
CA GLU A 240 3.46 -13.72 -14.29
C GLU A 240 2.85 -15.11 -14.07
N PHE A 241 3.14 -15.74 -12.92
CA PHE A 241 2.56 -17.04 -12.59
C PHE A 241 1.03 -16.97 -12.43
N GLN A 242 0.51 -15.91 -11.82
CA GLN A 242 -0.94 -15.69 -11.71
C GLN A 242 -1.60 -15.68 -13.09
N LYS A 243 -1.03 -14.95 -14.06
CA LYS A 243 -1.56 -14.91 -15.43
C LYS A 243 -1.55 -16.28 -16.09
N GLU A 244 -0.46 -17.03 -15.94
CA GLU A 244 -0.38 -18.41 -16.43
C GLU A 244 -1.49 -19.29 -15.83
N VAL A 245 -1.72 -19.17 -14.51
CA VAL A 245 -2.76 -19.94 -13.82
C VAL A 245 -4.16 -19.52 -14.28
N ILE A 246 -4.43 -18.23 -14.48
CA ILE A 246 -5.71 -17.74 -15.02
C ILE A 246 -5.99 -18.32 -16.40
N GLU A 247 -4.99 -18.30 -17.29
CA GLU A 247 -5.13 -18.79 -18.66
C GLU A 247 -5.43 -20.30 -18.70
N LYS A 248 -4.78 -21.09 -17.84
CA LYS A 248 -4.90 -22.55 -17.82
C LYS A 248 -6.06 -23.07 -16.97
N ALA A 249 -6.39 -22.42 -15.86
CA ALA A 249 -7.50 -22.81 -14.99
C ALA A 249 -8.86 -22.56 -15.65
N GLY A 250 -8.96 -21.53 -16.49
CA GLY A 250 -10.19 -21.15 -17.18
C GLY A 250 -11.09 -20.24 -16.33
N LYS A 251 -12.29 -19.95 -16.85
CA LYS A 251 -13.21 -18.95 -16.29
C LYS A 251 -14.04 -19.43 -15.09
N ASP A 252 -13.95 -20.72 -14.76
CA ASP A 252 -14.68 -21.32 -13.66
C ASP A 252 -14.03 -21.03 -12.30
N TYR A 253 -12.82 -20.44 -12.31
CA TYR A 253 -12.05 -20.10 -11.13
C TYR A 253 -11.70 -18.62 -11.13
N GLU A 254 -11.63 -18.06 -9.93
CA GLU A 254 -11.07 -16.76 -9.67
C GLU A 254 -9.71 -16.94 -9.01
N VAL A 255 -8.67 -16.39 -9.64
CA VAL A 255 -7.28 -16.51 -9.19
C VAL A 255 -6.84 -15.14 -8.72
N ARG A 256 -6.64 -14.98 -7.42
CA ARG A 256 -6.28 -13.70 -6.81
C ARG A 256 -4.87 -13.75 -6.26
N ASN A 257 -4.05 -12.76 -6.58
CA ASN A 257 -2.78 -12.57 -5.87
C ASN A 257 -3.03 -11.96 -4.48
N GLN A 258 -1.98 -11.89 -3.66
CA GLN A 258 -2.06 -11.35 -2.30
C GLN A 258 -2.58 -9.90 -2.23
N ALA A 259 -2.28 -9.09 -3.24
CA ALA A 259 -2.75 -7.71 -3.31
C ALA A 259 -4.25 -7.61 -3.58
N GLU A 260 -4.76 -8.48 -4.46
CA GLU A 260 -6.18 -8.57 -4.80
C GLU A 260 -7.01 -9.21 -3.67
N GLN A 261 -6.43 -10.15 -2.92
CA GLN A 261 -7.06 -10.70 -1.71
C GLN A 261 -7.31 -9.61 -0.66
N ASN A 262 -6.38 -8.66 -0.52
CA ASN A 262 -6.46 -7.57 0.45
C ASN A 262 -6.86 -6.23 -0.19
N LYS A 263 -7.63 -6.27 -1.28
CA LYS A 263 -7.95 -5.10 -2.11
C LYS A 263 -8.51 -3.91 -1.32
N SER A 264 -9.36 -4.14 -0.31
CA SER A 264 -9.90 -3.07 0.53
C SER A 264 -8.80 -2.33 1.30
N LEU A 265 -7.86 -3.07 1.89
CA LEU A 265 -6.73 -2.50 2.64
C LEU A 265 -5.82 -1.69 1.70
N TYR A 266 -5.45 -2.26 0.56
CA TYR A 266 -4.68 -1.55 -0.48
C TYR A 266 -5.40 -0.29 -0.96
N HIS A 267 -6.71 -0.35 -1.18
CA HIS A 267 -7.49 0.80 -1.60
C HIS A 267 -7.52 1.90 -0.54
N ILE A 268 -7.69 1.55 0.74
CA ILE A 268 -7.69 2.52 1.83
C ILE A 268 -6.34 3.22 1.90
N LEU A 269 -5.25 2.46 1.99
CA LEU A 269 -3.89 2.99 2.08
C LEU A 269 -3.54 3.91 0.91
N ASN A 270 -3.86 3.49 -0.31
CA ASN A 270 -3.58 4.28 -1.50
C ASN A 270 -4.48 5.53 -1.58
N THR A 271 -5.76 5.42 -1.19
CA THR A 271 -6.68 6.57 -1.19
C THR A 271 -6.24 7.62 -0.18
N GLU A 272 -5.81 7.22 1.02
CA GLU A 272 -5.25 8.14 2.01
C GLU A 272 -3.98 8.81 1.50
N LYS A 273 -3.06 8.03 0.89
CA LYS A 273 -1.85 8.55 0.25
C LYS A 273 -2.20 9.64 -0.78
N TRP A 274 -3.19 9.40 -1.64
CA TRP A 274 -3.62 10.37 -2.65
C TRP A 274 -4.30 11.59 -2.04
N ALA A 275 -5.13 11.43 -1.02
CA ALA A 275 -5.79 12.55 -0.33
C ALA A 275 -4.76 13.51 0.27
N VAL A 276 -3.78 12.99 1.00
CA VAL A 276 -2.70 13.80 1.61
C VAL A 276 -1.82 14.44 0.53
N TYR A 277 -1.50 13.69 -0.54
CA TYR A 277 -0.75 14.22 -1.67
C TYR A 277 -1.45 15.42 -2.32
N ILE A 278 -2.77 15.36 -2.52
CA ILE A 278 -3.56 16.45 -3.09
C ILE A 278 -3.51 17.67 -2.18
N ILE A 279 -3.71 17.51 -0.87
CA ILE A 279 -3.66 18.61 0.11
C ILE A 279 -2.30 19.31 0.07
N LEU A 280 -1.19 18.56 0.12
CA LEU A 280 0.14 19.14 0.04
C LEU A 280 0.43 19.78 -1.31
N THR A 281 -0.12 19.22 -2.40
CA THR A 281 -0.02 19.83 -3.72
C THR A 281 -0.74 21.18 -3.75
N PHE A 282 -1.90 21.31 -3.12
CA PHE A 282 -2.57 22.62 -2.98
C PHE A 282 -1.74 23.64 -2.20
N ILE A 283 -1.14 23.22 -1.08
CA ILE A 283 -0.24 24.08 -0.30
C ILE A 283 0.97 24.52 -1.14
N LEU A 284 1.55 23.59 -1.92
CA LEU A 284 2.62 23.88 -2.86
C LEU A 284 2.19 24.87 -3.95
N ILE A 285 0.99 24.73 -4.51
CA ILE A 285 0.47 25.66 -5.53
C ILE A 285 0.40 27.09 -4.98
N ILE A 286 -0.06 27.26 -3.73
CA ILE A 286 -0.09 28.57 -3.06
C ILE A 286 1.33 29.15 -2.97
N ALA A 287 2.33 28.33 -2.62
CA ALA A 287 3.73 28.76 -2.59
C ALA A 287 4.26 29.15 -3.98
N ILE A 288 3.88 28.40 -5.03
CA ILE A 288 4.26 28.69 -6.41
C ILE A 288 3.64 30.03 -6.87
N PHE A 289 2.43 30.41 -6.45
CA PHE A 289 1.85 31.69 -6.86
C PHE A 289 2.61 32.92 -6.35
N ASN A 290 3.42 32.80 -5.29
CA ASN A 290 4.31 33.89 -4.85
C ASN A 290 5.33 34.29 -5.94
N ILE A 291 5.60 33.41 -6.91
CA ILE A 291 6.46 33.70 -8.06
C ILE A 291 5.88 34.79 -8.94
N ILE A 292 4.55 34.91 -9.02
CA ILE A 292 3.91 35.97 -9.80
C ILE A 292 4.36 37.33 -9.27
N GLY A 293 4.41 37.49 -7.95
CA GLY A 293 4.93 38.70 -7.29
C GLY A 293 6.42 38.90 -7.56
N SER A 294 7.23 37.84 -7.41
CA SER A 294 8.68 37.90 -7.63
C SER A 294 9.05 38.30 -9.06
N LEU A 295 8.46 37.65 -10.06
CA LEU A 295 8.72 37.93 -11.48
C LEU A 295 8.21 39.30 -11.89
N THR A 296 7.05 39.73 -11.41
CA THR A 296 6.52 41.07 -11.72
C THR A 296 7.48 42.14 -11.21
N MET A 297 8.01 41.98 -9.99
CA MET A 297 8.98 42.93 -9.45
C MET A 297 10.32 42.90 -10.22
N LEU A 298 10.75 41.72 -10.66
CA LEU A 298 11.95 41.56 -11.48
C LEU A 298 11.80 42.26 -12.84
N VAL A 299 10.63 42.16 -13.48
CA VAL A 299 10.35 42.86 -14.73
C VAL A 299 10.43 44.36 -14.53
N ILE A 300 9.89 44.88 -13.43
CA ILE A 300 9.93 46.31 -13.08
C ILE A 300 11.38 46.80 -12.93
N ASP A 301 12.24 46.04 -12.24
CA ASP A 301 13.68 46.36 -12.11
C ASP A 301 14.41 46.35 -13.46
N LYS A 302 13.94 45.50 -14.38
CA LYS A 302 14.52 45.31 -15.71
C LYS A 302 13.82 46.08 -16.82
N VAL A 303 12.96 47.06 -16.51
CA VAL A 303 12.25 47.88 -17.52
C VAL A 303 13.21 48.53 -18.51
N LYS A 304 14.34 49.09 -18.05
CA LYS A 304 15.35 49.71 -18.93
C LYS A 304 15.97 48.70 -19.89
N ASP A 305 16.35 47.53 -19.39
CA ASP A 305 16.94 46.45 -20.19
C ASP A 305 15.93 45.94 -21.24
N VAL A 306 14.65 45.83 -20.85
CA VAL A 306 13.54 45.46 -21.74
C VAL A 306 13.29 46.52 -22.81
N ALA A 307 13.35 47.81 -22.47
CA ALA A 307 13.19 48.92 -23.42
C ALA A 307 14.32 48.94 -24.47
N ILE A 308 15.56 48.66 -24.07
CA ILE A 308 16.71 48.52 -24.99
C ILE A 308 16.49 47.32 -25.92
N LEU A 309 16.12 46.16 -25.38
CA LEU A 309 15.81 44.98 -26.18
C LEU A 309 14.68 45.24 -27.19
N SER A 310 13.62 45.92 -26.77
CA SER A 310 12.50 46.29 -27.63
C SER A 310 12.93 47.25 -28.74
N SER A 311 13.80 48.22 -28.42
CA SER A 311 14.35 49.18 -29.39
C SER A 311 15.27 48.51 -30.42
N LEU A 312 15.93 47.42 -30.04
CA LEU A 312 16.72 46.56 -30.94
C LEU A 312 15.87 45.58 -31.76
N GLY A 313 14.54 45.62 -31.64
CA GLY A 313 13.62 44.78 -32.42
C GLY A 313 13.11 43.52 -31.71
N ALA A 314 13.35 43.36 -30.39
CA ALA A 314 12.79 42.23 -29.65
C ALA A 314 11.25 42.35 -29.54
N GLY A 315 10.53 41.41 -30.16
CA GLY A 315 9.08 41.35 -30.05
C GLY A 315 8.59 40.93 -28.65
N LYS A 316 7.33 41.26 -28.34
CA LYS A 316 6.66 40.93 -27.05
C LYS A 316 6.77 39.44 -26.69
N THR A 317 6.74 38.54 -27.67
CA THR A 317 6.89 37.09 -27.49
C THR A 317 8.27 36.71 -26.96
N LEU A 318 9.33 37.39 -27.41
CA LEU A 318 10.69 37.13 -26.93
C LEU A 318 10.82 37.53 -25.45
N ILE A 319 10.28 38.70 -25.10
CA ILE A 319 10.26 39.21 -23.72
C ILE A 319 9.47 38.28 -22.81
N LYS A 320 8.27 37.85 -23.21
CA LYS A 320 7.48 36.85 -22.46
C LYS A 320 8.26 35.56 -22.23
N ARG A 321 8.94 35.03 -23.27
CA ARG A 321 9.73 33.81 -23.16
C ARG A 321 10.91 33.95 -22.19
N ILE A 322 11.57 35.10 -22.14
CA ILE A 322 12.66 35.36 -21.19
C ILE A 322 12.15 35.18 -19.75
N PHE A 323 11.09 35.91 -19.37
CA PHE A 323 10.55 35.85 -18.01
C PHE A 323 9.87 34.52 -17.68
N LEU A 324 9.29 33.84 -18.68
CA LEU A 324 8.77 32.48 -18.53
C LEU A 324 9.90 31.51 -18.15
N PHE A 325 11.01 31.50 -18.90
CA PHE A 325 12.15 30.63 -18.61
C PHE A 325 12.78 30.97 -17.25
N GLU A 326 12.86 32.25 -16.90
CA GLU A 326 13.41 32.68 -15.62
C GLU A 326 12.55 32.18 -14.44
N GLY A 327 11.23 32.31 -14.53
CA GLY A 327 10.29 31.75 -13.55
C GLY A 327 10.44 30.24 -13.39
N MET A 328 10.50 29.52 -14.51
CA MET A 328 10.71 28.07 -14.52
C MET A 328 12.06 27.65 -13.94
N MET A 329 13.12 28.46 -14.11
CA MET A 329 14.42 28.16 -13.54
C MET A 329 14.41 28.30 -12.01
N ILE A 330 13.74 29.32 -11.48
CA ILE A 330 13.62 29.54 -10.02
C ILE A 330 12.90 28.35 -9.36
N THR A 331 11.75 27.96 -9.91
CA THR A 331 10.95 26.84 -9.40
C THR A 331 11.64 25.51 -9.54
N MET A 332 12.21 25.21 -10.71
CA MET A 332 12.86 23.93 -10.95
C MET A 332 14.11 23.79 -10.09
N SER A 333 14.84 24.88 -9.84
CA SER A 333 15.95 24.86 -8.89
C SER A 333 15.46 24.54 -7.48
N GLY A 334 14.37 25.18 -7.04
CA GLY A 334 13.72 24.86 -5.76
C GLY A 334 13.26 23.41 -5.70
N CYS A 335 12.61 22.91 -6.74
CA CYS A 335 12.15 21.54 -6.86
C CYS A 335 13.29 20.54 -6.74
N VAL A 336 14.34 20.69 -7.54
CA VAL A 336 15.52 19.81 -7.53
C VAL A 336 16.17 19.80 -6.14
N LEU A 337 16.35 20.96 -5.50
CA LEU A 337 16.85 21.01 -4.14
C LEU A 337 15.91 20.33 -3.14
N GLY A 338 14.60 20.51 -3.29
CA GLY A 338 13.60 19.84 -2.46
C GLY A 338 13.62 18.33 -2.61
N LEU A 339 13.76 17.82 -3.84
CA LEU A 339 13.93 16.39 -4.11
C LEU A 339 15.21 15.84 -3.47
N ILE A 340 16.32 16.58 -3.56
CA ILE A 340 17.59 16.22 -2.91
C ILE A 340 17.42 16.18 -1.39
N ILE A 341 16.78 17.20 -0.79
CA ILE A 341 16.51 17.23 0.65
C ILE A 341 15.63 16.06 1.08
N GLY A 342 14.58 15.73 0.31
CA GLY A 342 13.73 14.57 0.57
C GLY A 342 14.50 13.25 0.51
N LEU A 343 15.43 13.10 -0.45
CA LEU A 343 16.29 11.93 -0.56
C LEU A 343 17.32 11.83 0.58
N ILE A 344 17.90 12.96 0.99
CA ILE A 344 18.77 13.03 2.16
C ILE A 344 18.00 12.62 3.41
N PHE A 345 16.80 13.18 3.62
CA PHE A 345 15.94 12.83 4.74
C PHE A 345 15.62 11.33 4.75
N TYR A 346 15.26 10.76 3.60
CA TYR A 346 15.05 9.32 3.44
C TYR A 346 16.28 8.52 3.89
N TYR A 347 17.47 8.88 3.43
CA TYR A 347 18.71 8.18 3.79
C TYR A 347 18.98 8.21 5.29
N PHE A 348 18.84 9.38 5.92
CA PHE A 348 19.05 9.53 7.36
C PHE A 348 17.99 8.79 8.19
N GLN A 349 16.72 8.89 7.82
CA GLN A 349 15.66 8.18 8.53
C GLN A 349 15.78 6.65 8.37
N HIS A 350 16.21 6.16 7.19
CA HIS A 350 16.39 4.73 6.96
C HIS A 350 17.59 4.16 7.72
N THR A 351 18.69 4.94 7.83
CA THR A 351 19.92 4.50 8.48
C THR A 351 19.88 4.66 9.99
N TYR A 352 19.35 5.77 10.49
CA TYR A 352 19.42 6.14 11.91
C TYR A 352 18.09 6.05 12.64
N GLY A 353 16.95 5.92 11.93
CA GLY A 353 15.64 5.83 12.57
C GLY A 353 15.31 7.05 13.44
N LEU A 354 15.57 8.25 12.94
CA LEU A 354 15.44 9.52 13.69
C LEU A 354 14.05 9.69 14.32
N ILE A 355 13.01 9.37 13.55
CA ILE A 355 11.63 9.37 14.01
C ILE A 355 11.25 7.96 14.43
N LYS A 356 10.97 7.79 15.72
CA LYS A 356 10.54 6.52 16.32
C LYS A 356 9.01 6.42 16.37
N MET A 357 8.49 5.20 16.26
CA MET A 357 7.11 4.92 16.70
C MET A 357 7.09 4.91 18.23
N GLY A 358 6.03 5.45 18.84
CA GLY A 358 5.95 5.69 20.29
C GLY A 358 6.32 4.47 21.14
N ASP A 359 6.92 4.72 22.31
CA ASP A 359 7.58 3.73 23.17
C ASP A 359 6.67 2.60 23.71
N GLU A 360 5.35 2.69 23.55
CA GLU A 360 4.38 1.73 24.10
C GLU A 360 3.93 0.61 23.13
N VAL A 361 4.17 0.71 21.82
CA VAL A 361 3.53 -0.17 20.81
C VAL A 361 4.51 -1.12 20.11
N ASN A 362 5.19 -1.98 20.87
CA ASN A 362 6.02 -3.13 20.42
C ASN A 362 7.54 -2.91 20.36
N LYS A 363 8.22 -3.39 21.39
CA LYS A 363 9.70 -3.51 21.48
C LYS A 363 10.34 -4.47 20.47
N THR A 364 9.58 -5.14 19.61
CA THR A 364 10.07 -6.34 18.93
C THR A 364 10.13 -6.32 17.41
N LEU A 365 9.54 -5.36 16.69
CA LEU A 365 9.53 -5.47 15.20
C LEU A 365 9.76 -4.16 14.40
N VAL A 366 9.35 -2.98 14.88
CA VAL A 366 9.58 -1.72 14.13
C VAL A 366 9.80 -0.55 15.11
N SER A 367 11.05 -0.17 15.34
CA SER A 367 11.40 0.92 16.28
C SER A 367 11.38 2.32 15.64
N SER A 368 11.51 2.39 14.31
CA SER A 368 11.50 3.64 13.54
C SER A 368 10.28 3.73 12.62
N TYR A 369 9.72 4.92 12.47
CA TYR A 369 8.62 5.15 11.54
C TYR A 369 9.04 4.78 10.11
N PRO A 370 8.28 3.91 9.42
CA PRO A 370 8.73 3.28 8.18
C PRO A 370 8.69 4.26 7.00
N ILE A 371 9.69 4.15 6.13
CA ILE A 371 9.80 4.94 4.89
C ILE A 371 10.26 4.05 3.73
N GLY A 372 9.65 4.24 2.55
CA GLY A 372 9.93 3.47 1.35
C GLY A 372 10.13 4.37 0.13
N LEU A 373 11.23 4.19 -0.59
CA LEU A 373 11.56 5.01 -1.75
C LEU A 373 10.98 4.38 -3.03
N LYS A 374 10.09 5.10 -3.71
CA LYS A 374 9.58 4.73 -5.05
C LYS A 374 10.00 5.78 -6.07
N TRP A 375 10.76 5.40 -7.10
CA TRP A 375 11.24 6.33 -8.13
C TRP A 375 10.11 7.07 -8.86
N LYS A 376 8.95 6.41 -9.01
CA LYS A 376 7.75 7.01 -9.60
C LYS A 376 7.28 8.26 -8.84
N ASP A 377 7.47 8.32 -7.53
CA ASP A 377 7.06 9.46 -6.71
C ASP A 377 7.93 10.71 -7.00
N PHE A 378 9.22 10.53 -7.29
CA PHE A 378 10.10 11.63 -7.71
C PHE A 378 9.67 12.21 -9.05
N VAL A 379 9.36 11.33 -10.01
CA VAL A 379 8.86 11.75 -11.33
C VAL A 379 7.51 12.46 -11.17
N LEU A 380 6.60 11.92 -10.36
CA LEU A 380 5.29 12.52 -10.07
C LEU A 380 5.45 13.95 -9.52
N VAL A 381 6.26 14.14 -8.47
CA VAL A 381 6.49 15.45 -7.87
C VAL A 381 7.14 16.41 -8.85
N PHE A 382 8.15 15.97 -9.60
CA PHE A 382 8.82 16.79 -10.61
C PHE A 382 7.86 17.27 -11.71
N VAL A 383 7.00 16.37 -12.21
CA VAL A 383 5.98 16.69 -13.22
C VAL A 383 4.94 17.65 -12.65
N THR A 384 4.43 17.40 -11.44
CA THR A 384 3.44 18.27 -10.78
C THR A 384 3.98 19.68 -10.57
N VAL A 385 5.19 19.82 -10.00
CA VAL A 385 5.84 21.12 -9.83
C VAL A 385 6.09 21.78 -11.19
N GLY A 386 6.54 21.01 -12.19
CA GLY A 386 6.78 21.51 -13.54
C GLY A 386 5.53 22.09 -14.21
N ILE A 387 4.38 21.41 -14.10
CA ILE A 387 3.09 21.86 -14.64
C ILE A 387 2.66 23.16 -13.97
N PHE A 388 2.60 23.19 -12.64
CA PHE A 388 2.14 24.38 -11.92
C PHE A 388 3.12 25.55 -12.03
N SER A 389 4.42 25.27 -12.07
CA SER A 389 5.44 26.26 -12.38
C SER A 389 5.24 26.87 -13.75
N PHE A 390 5.00 26.06 -14.77
CA PHE A 390 4.77 26.56 -16.13
C PHE A 390 3.54 27.46 -16.17
N LEU A 391 2.43 27.03 -15.55
CA LEU A 391 1.20 27.83 -15.46
C LEU A 391 1.43 29.16 -14.75
N ALA A 392 2.05 29.16 -13.57
CA ALA A 392 2.32 30.37 -12.81
C ALA A 392 3.28 31.33 -13.55
N SER A 393 4.34 30.79 -14.16
CA SER A 393 5.31 31.58 -14.92
C SER A 393 4.72 32.14 -16.22
N ALA A 394 3.86 31.37 -16.91
CA ALA A 394 3.15 31.82 -18.10
C ALA A 394 2.17 32.96 -17.76
N LEU A 395 1.36 32.78 -16.71
CA LEU A 395 0.47 33.83 -16.19
C LEU A 395 1.25 35.09 -15.83
N SER A 396 2.32 34.95 -15.06
CA SER A 396 3.17 36.07 -14.65
C SER A 396 3.77 36.80 -15.85
N SER A 397 4.44 36.09 -16.78
CA SER A 397 5.05 36.68 -17.97
C SER A 397 4.05 37.47 -18.83
N SER A 398 2.79 37.01 -18.90
CA SER A 398 1.73 37.71 -19.62
C SER A 398 1.30 39.02 -18.95
N LEU A 399 1.23 39.03 -17.61
CA LEU A 399 0.88 40.20 -16.80
C LEU A 399 2.00 41.24 -16.83
N SER A 400 3.25 40.79 -16.76
CA SER A 400 4.41 41.67 -16.75
C SER A 400 4.57 42.45 -18.06
N VAL A 401 4.29 41.83 -19.22
CA VAL A 401 4.33 42.53 -20.52
C VAL A 401 3.22 43.56 -20.67
N LYS A 402 2.00 43.29 -20.17
CA LYS A 402 0.92 44.30 -20.16
C LYS A 402 1.30 45.53 -19.33
N LYS A 403 2.03 45.33 -18.24
CA LYS A 403 2.46 46.41 -17.35
C LYS A 403 3.58 47.26 -17.96
N ILE A 404 4.48 46.64 -18.74
CA ILE A 404 5.49 47.37 -19.53
C ILE A 404 4.83 48.30 -20.55
N ASP A 405 3.77 47.84 -21.24
CA ASP A 405 3.03 48.67 -22.20
C ASP A 405 2.44 49.94 -21.54
N GLN A 406 1.99 49.85 -20.28
CA GLN A 406 1.48 50.99 -19.52
C GLN A 406 2.58 51.97 -19.09
N ILE A 407 3.76 51.47 -18.75
CA ILE A 407 4.90 52.30 -18.31
C ILE A 407 5.51 53.06 -19.50
N ASN A 408 5.59 52.42 -20.68
CA ASN A 408 6.09 53.08 -21.89
C ASN A 408 5.13 54.13 -22.47
N GLN A 409 3.88 54.19 -22.01
CA GLN A 409 2.93 55.24 -22.40
C GLN A 409 2.98 56.47 -21.49
N THR A 410 3.61 56.36 -20.31
CA THR A 410 3.72 57.43 -19.31
C THR A 410 5.10 58.09 -19.26
N ILE A 411 6.08 57.53 -19.98
CA ILE A 411 7.40 58.11 -20.27
C ILE A 411 7.36 58.66 -21.68
#